data_AF-A0A955M3E7-F1
#
_entry.id   AF-A0A955M3E7-F1
#
_cell.length_a   1.000
_cell.length_b   1.000
_cell.length_c   1.000
_cell.angle_alpha   90.00
_cell.angle_beta   90.00
_cell.angle_gamma   90.00
#
_symmetry.space_group_name_H-M   'P 1'
#
loop_
_entity.id
_entity.type
_entity.pdbx_description
1 polymer ?
#
loop_
_entity_poly.entity_id
_entity_poly.type
_entity_poly.pdbx_seq_one_letter_code
_entity_poly.pdbx_strand_id
1 'polypeptide(L)'
;MIKRLSSIFLFTAALVISFSISLQQNLPDISFLSNIKNHFNEPLAHAQTFPVSTDERQKHDALCKDSLAGTMTKSTCLAGCPSHMVCAVTNKLNAEEHDELSEDMECFGCRRQICEDVGRLGAAAKTRCDAQPDYESKPAAPLPDGTPCWSCEKIVDECQDQWPGSTVKSTCERQCTDNTKICAKLGAYKGKDCFACIPKNNPKPPKTCGDLGAITHAQCGACSDPTPLCQPAGFRDETGRVCFQCQPKPKACQDIGKTNRSICNNCRTDGGKCLKDGTAPNGEQCYTCEDRKCFDIGKKDRSICQACRADRDRCVLDGRSPSGERCYQCKDLKNCQDEGRTNRDVCATCGEDQVCGYSTTAEDGERCYQCKKKPKKTGCQAEGKLSDWDCESCEDDPDSKCVKAGAAENG
;
A
#
# COMPACT_ATOMS: atom_id res chain seq x y z
N MET A 1 -2.86 58.01 -37.68
CA MET A 1 -3.53 56.73 -37.39
C MET A 1 -2.80 55.90 -36.33
N ILE A 2 -2.15 56.52 -35.34
CA ILE A 2 -1.51 55.85 -34.19
C ILE A 2 -1.76 56.77 -32.98
N LYS A 3 -2.92 56.63 -32.33
CA LYS A 3 -3.21 57.28 -31.02
C LYS A 3 -4.45 56.73 -30.29
N ARG A 4 -4.96 55.54 -30.66
CA ARG A 4 -6.21 54.97 -30.10
C ARG A 4 -6.10 53.54 -29.54
N LEU A 5 -4.90 53.05 -29.20
CA LEU A 5 -4.74 51.67 -28.68
C LEU A 5 -4.31 51.58 -27.20
N SER A 6 -4.14 52.70 -26.48
CA SER A 6 -3.62 52.67 -25.10
C SER A 6 -4.68 52.58 -24.00
N SER A 7 -5.99 52.62 -24.32
CA SER A 7 -7.07 52.61 -23.29
C SER A 7 -7.74 51.25 -23.09
N ILE A 8 -7.42 50.22 -23.87
CA ILE A 8 -8.07 48.91 -23.76
C ILE A 8 -7.34 47.99 -22.76
N PHE A 9 -6.06 48.23 -22.48
CA PHE A 9 -5.28 47.40 -21.53
C PHE A 9 -5.49 47.73 -20.04
N LEU A 10 -6.17 48.83 -19.70
CA LEU A 10 -6.43 49.22 -18.31
C LEU A 10 -7.76 48.69 -17.75
N PHE A 11 -8.66 48.17 -18.60
CA PHE A 11 -9.95 47.66 -18.15
C PHE A 11 -9.95 46.16 -17.81
N THR A 12 -8.99 45.38 -18.30
CA THR A 12 -8.90 43.93 -18.00
C THR A 12 -8.20 43.63 -16.67
N ALA A 13 -7.33 44.52 -16.18
CA ALA A 13 -6.66 44.34 -14.88
C ALA A 13 -7.58 44.65 -13.67
N ALA A 14 -8.59 45.50 -13.84
CA ALA A 14 -9.51 45.87 -12.76
C ALA A 14 -10.58 44.80 -12.47
N LEU A 15 -10.97 43.98 -13.45
CA LEU A 15 -11.99 42.95 -13.28
C LEU A 15 -11.50 41.68 -12.57
N VAL A 16 -10.18 41.43 -12.56
CA VAL A 16 -9.61 40.26 -11.87
C VAL A 16 -9.44 40.50 -10.36
N ILE A 17 -9.31 41.76 -9.93
CA ILE A 17 -9.12 42.09 -8.50
C ILE A 17 -10.47 42.15 -7.74
N SER A 18 -11.58 42.43 -8.42
CA SER A 18 -12.92 42.48 -7.78
C SER A 18 -13.54 41.10 -7.51
N PHE A 19 -13.07 40.02 -8.14
CA PHE A 19 -13.59 38.67 -7.87
C PHE A 19 -12.91 37.97 -6.68
N SER A 20 -11.79 38.51 -6.17
CA SER A 20 -11.07 37.91 -5.02
C SER A 20 -11.57 38.39 -3.65
N ILE A 21 -12.44 39.41 -3.58
CA ILE A 21 -12.83 40.03 -2.30
C ILE A 21 -14.22 39.58 -1.80
N SER A 22 -15.06 38.95 -2.62
CA SER A 22 -16.41 38.52 -2.22
C SER A 22 -16.53 37.09 -1.68
N LEU A 23 -15.43 36.36 -1.45
CA LEU A 23 -15.47 34.98 -0.94
C LEU A 23 -15.08 34.80 0.55
N GLN A 24 -15.02 35.89 1.33
CA GLN A 24 -14.55 35.84 2.73
C GLN A 24 -15.60 36.17 3.82
N GLN A 25 -16.90 36.25 3.53
CA GLN A 25 -17.88 36.71 4.54
C GLN A 25 -18.99 35.73 4.96
N ASN A 26 -18.82 34.42 4.80
CA ASN A 26 -19.74 33.45 5.43
C ASN A 26 -19.03 32.13 5.80
N LEU A 27 -18.26 32.17 6.89
CA LEU A 27 -17.85 30.97 7.62
C LEU A 27 -18.41 31.09 9.05
N PRO A 28 -19.27 30.17 9.51
CA PRO A 28 -19.67 30.14 10.92
C PRO A 28 -18.50 29.73 11.81
N ASP A 29 -18.47 30.34 12.99
CA ASP A 29 -17.58 30.12 14.13
C ASP A 29 -17.16 28.64 14.33
N ILE A 30 -15.88 28.34 14.11
CA ILE A 30 -15.27 27.06 14.49
C ILE A 30 -14.67 27.23 15.89
N SER A 31 -15.54 27.21 16.89
CA SER A 31 -15.17 27.18 18.31
C SER A 31 -15.80 25.98 19.04
N PHE A 32 -15.83 24.81 18.37
CA PHE A 32 -16.35 23.55 18.95
C PHE A 32 -15.52 22.29 18.70
N LEU A 33 -14.26 22.40 18.25
CA LEU A 33 -13.40 21.24 17.98
C LEU A 33 -12.11 21.24 18.83
N SER A 34 -12.24 21.32 20.15
CA SER A 34 -11.14 21.04 21.07
C SER A 34 -11.41 19.90 22.07
N ASN A 35 -12.39 19.02 21.82
CA ASN A 35 -12.71 17.97 22.79
C ASN A 35 -13.07 16.58 22.25
N ILE A 36 -12.60 16.22 21.05
CA ILE A 36 -12.67 14.84 20.55
C ILE A 36 -11.33 14.48 19.92
N LYS A 37 -10.32 14.33 20.77
CA LYS A 37 -9.04 13.73 20.40
C LYS A 37 -8.61 12.86 21.56
N ASN A 38 -9.29 11.71 21.68
CA ASN A 38 -8.89 10.49 22.39
C ASN A 38 -10.11 9.56 22.41
N HIS A 39 -10.25 8.72 21.40
CA HIS A 39 -10.85 7.37 21.45
C HIS A 39 -11.03 6.90 20.00
N PHE A 40 -10.81 5.60 19.78
CA PHE A 40 -10.81 4.89 18.49
C PHE A 40 -9.47 4.82 17.75
N ASN A 41 -8.56 4.03 18.33
CA ASN A 41 -7.76 3.06 17.59
C ASN A 41 -7.47 1.87 18.52
N GLU A 42 -8.33 0.85 18.50
CA GLU A 42 -8.02 -0.48 19.03
C GLU A 42 -8.61 -1.53 18.08
N PRO A 43 -7.82 -2.49 17.58
CA PRO A 43 -8.35 -3.62 16.83
C PRO A 43 -9.00 -4.63 17.78
N LEU A 44 -10.22 -5.07 17.43
CA LEU A 44 -10.92 -6.17 18.12
C LEU A 44 -10.13 -7.48 17.99
N ALA A 45 -9.41 -7.81 19.06
CA ALA A 45 -9.16 -9.17 19.50
C ALA A 45 -9.24 -9.17 21.02
N HIS A 46 -10.41 -9.49 21.58
CA HIS A 46 -10.57 -9.73 23.01
C HIS A 46 -10.99 -11.19 23.19
N ALA A 47 -10.01 -12.08 23.33
CA ALA A 47 -10.18 -13.24 24.19
C ALA A 47 -10.02 -12.72 25.62
N GLN A 48 -11.11 -12.67 26.39
CA GLN A 48 -11.02 -12.37 27.82
C GLN A 48 -10.29 -13.51 28.52
N THR A 49 -9.01 -13.32 28.83
CA THR A 49 -8.27 -14.20 29.74
C THR A 49 -8.55 -13.77 31.18
N PHE A 50 -9.13 -14.66 31.98
CA PHE A 50 -9.36 -14.43 33.41
C PHE A 50 -8.07 -14.68 34.21
N PRO A 51 -7.76 -13.91 35.27
CA PRO A 51 -6.54 -14.10 36.04
C PRO A 51 -6.64 -15.35 36.94
N VAL A 52 -5.66 -16.26 36.78
CA VAL A 52 -5.39 -17.36 37.72
C VAL A 52 -4.73 -16.79 38.98
N SER A 53 -5.11 -17.30 40.16
CA SER A 53 -4.60 -16.80 41.44
C SER A 53 -3.08 -17.00 41.57
N THR A 54 -2.41 -16.03 42.20
CA THR A 54 -0.94 -15.95 42.35
C THR A 54 -0.32 -17.11 43.15
N ASP A 55 -1.13 -17.87 43.88
CA ASP A 55 -0.67 -18.92 44.79
C ASP A 55 -0.33 -20.24 44.07
N GLU A 56 -1.00 -20.56 42.95
CA GLU A 56 -0.65 -21.75 42.16
C GLU A 56 0.59 -21.53 41.29
N ARG A 57 0.87 -20.28 40.90
CA ARG A 57 2.03 -19.93 40.06
C ARG A 57 3.36 -20.10 40.81
N GLN A 58 3.39 -19.77 42.10
CA GLN A 58 4.62 -19.88 42.91
C GLN A 58 5.02 -21.33 43.22
N LYS A 59 4.06 -22.27 43.33
CA LYS A 59 4.38 -23.70 43.48
C LYS A 59 4.94 -24.32 42.20
N HIS A 60 4.54 -23.80 41.04
CA HIS A 60 5.00 -24.31 39.75
C HIS A 60 6.43 -23.86 39.41
N ASP A 61 6.78 -22.61 39.72
CA ASP A 61 8.13 -22.07 39.48
C ASP A 61 9.22 -22.69 40.39
N ALA A 62 8.84 -23.21 41.56
CA ALA A 62 9.76 -23.86 42.49
C ALA A 62 10.21 -25.25 42.01
N LEU A 63 9.38 -26.00 41.27
CA LEU A 63 9.72 -27.34 40.76
C LEU A 63 10.54 -27.29 39.46
N CYS A 64 10.47 -26.19 38.69
CA CYS A 64 11.26 -26.05 37.46
C CYS A 64 12.69 -25.54 37.68
N LYS A 65 13.00 -24.92 38.83
CA LYS A 65 14.32 -24.32 39.07
C LYS A 65 15.45 -25.31 39.37
N ASP A 66 15.14 -26.53 39.79
CA ASP A 66 16.17 -27.50 40.21
C ASP A 66 16.67 -28.42 39.08
N SER A 67 16.27 -28.21 37.82
CA SER A 67 16.68 -29.07 36.67
C SER A 67 17.33 -28.33 35.48
N LEU A 68 17.67 -27.05 35.60
CA LEU A 68 18.22 -26.27 34.48
C LEU A 68 19.72 -26.01 34.62
N ALA A 69 20.52 -27.03 34.31
CA ALA A 69 21.92 -26.90 33.94
C ALA A 69 22.30 -27.97 32.91
N GLY A 70 21.71 -27.89 31.71
CA GLY A 70 22.07 -28.75 30.59
C GLY A 70 21.11 -28.60 29.41
N THR A 71 21.66 -28.49 28.21
CA THR A 71 20.91 -28.58 26.94
C THR A 71 20.26 -29.95 26.84
N MET A 72 18.92 -30.01 26.80
CA MET A 72 18.16 -31.26 26.65
C MET A 72 17.55 -31.37 25.26
N THR A 73 17.52 -32.58 24.72
CA THR A 73 16.85 -32.89 23.45
C THR A 73 15.32 -32.97 23.61
N LYS A 74 14.58 -32.69 22.54
CA LYS A 74 13.10 -32.71 22.49
C LYS A 74 12.46 -33.98 23.05
N SER A 75 13.12 -35.14 22.89
CA SER A 75 12.64 -36.43 23.40
C SER A 75 12.60 -36.50 24.92
N THR A 76 13.53 -35.84 25.61
CA THR A 76 13.64 -35.88 27.07
C THR A 76 12.57 -35.02 27.73
N CYS A 77 12.22 -33.90 27.09
CA CYS A 77 11.17 -33.01 27.58
C CYS A 77 9.77 -33.67 27.49
N LEU A 78 9.50 -34.46 26.45
CA LEU A 78 8.21 -35.17 26.29
C LEU A 78 8.00 -36.32 27.27
N ALA A 79 9.07 -36.93 27.79
CA ALA A 79 8.99 -38.07 28.71
C ALA A 79 8.63 -37.68 30.16
N GLY A 80 8.75 -36.39 30.52
CA GLY A 80 8.52 -35.90 31.89
C GLY A 80 7.10 -35.39 32.18
N CYS A 81 6.22 -35.24 31.19
CA CYS A 81 4.90 -34.62 31.35
C CYS A 81 3.85 -35.70 31.74
N PRO A 82 3.11 -35.57 32.87
CA PRO A 82 2.01 -36.47 33.21
C PRO A 82 0.94 -36.50 32.10
N SER A 83 0.24 -37.62 31.92
CA SER A 83 -0.71 -37.86 30.82
C SER A 83 -1.89 -36.88 30.69
N HIS A 84 -2.09 -35.99 31.68
CA HIS A 84 -3.12 -34.95 31.69
C HIS A 84 -2.54 -33.52 31.52
N MET A 85 -1.27 -33.40 31.13
CA MET A 85 -0.60 -32.12 30.86
C MET A 85 0.02 -32.10 29.46
N VAL A 86 0.01 -30.93 28.83
CA VAL A 86 0.64 -30.70 27.52
C VAL A 86 1.91 -29.89 27.68
N CYS A 87 2.96 -30.25 26.95
CA CYS A 87 4.26 -29.58 26.94
C CYS A 87 4.35 -28.61 25.76
N ALA A 88 4.56 -27.33 26.05
CA ALA A 88 4.62 -26.26 25.05
C ALA A 88 6.05 -25.99 24.61
N VAL A 89 6.29 -25.91 23.30
CA VAL A 89 7.60 -25.53 22.74
C VAL A 89 7.42 -24.43 21.70
N THR A 90 8.26 -23.40 21.77
CA THR A 90 8.22 -22.26 20.84
C THR A 90 9.59 -21.99 20.25
N ASN A 91 9.68 -21.83 18.92
CA ASN A 91 10.91 -21.38 18.25
C ASN A 91 11.00 -19.85 18.32
N LYS A 92 12.10 -19.32 18.86
CA LYS A 92 12.47 -17.91 18.68
C LYS A 92 13.11 -17.76 17.30
N LEU A 93 12.43 -17.11 16.36
CA LEU A 93 13.05 -16.61 15.14
C LEU A 93 13.33 -15.12 15.36
N ASN A 94 14.61 -14.76 15.53
CA ASN A 94 15.04 -13.38 15.33
C ASN A 94 15.31 -13.18 13.84
N ALA A 95 14.63 -12.22 13.24
CA ALA A 95 14.86 -11.78 11.88
C ALA A 95 15.96 -10.70 11.91
N GLU A 96 17.18 -11.08 11.54
CA GLU A 96 18.13 -10.27 10.75
C GLU A 96 19.46 -11.05 10.61
N GLU A 97 19.78 -11.34 9.35
CA GLU A 97 21.08 -11.76 8.79
C GLU A 97 21.77 -13.08 9.21
N HIS A 98 22.13 -13.82 8.16
CA HIS A 98 23.15 -14.86 7.98
C HIS A 98 22.83 -16.35 8.12
N ASP A 99 23.30 -17.07 7.08
CA ASP A 99 23.60 -18.49 6.99
C ASP A 99 24.32 -19.02 8.24
N GLU A 100 23.63 -19.85 9.02
CA GLU A 100 24.08 -21.11 9.65
C GLU A 100 23.04 -21.50 10.71
N LEU A 101 22.35 -22.63 10.50
CA LEU A 101 21.33 -23.17 11.41
C LEU A 101 21.99 -23.75 12.67
N SER A 102 21.77 -23.13 13.84
CA SER A 102 21.89 -23.80 15.15
C SER A 102 20.50 -24.04 15.76
N GLU A 103 20.20 -25.29 16.11
CA GLU A 103 18.93 -25.73 16.71
C GLU A 103 19.00 -25.71 18.24
N ASP A 104 18.76 -24.56 18.87
CA ASP A 104 18.55 -24.48 20.32
C ASP A 104 17.06 -24.23 20.64
N MET A 105 16.39 -25.25 21.21
CA MET A 105 14.98 -25.18 21.66
C MET A 105 14.90 -25.13 23.19
N GLU A 106 14.22 -24.12 23.76
CA GLU A 106 13.92 -24.03 25.19
C GLU A 106 12.55 -24.65 25.52
N CYS A 107 12.47 -25.48 26.56
CA CYS A 107 11.23 -26.10 27.03
C CYS A 107 10.58 -25.32 28.18
N PHE A 108 9.31 -24.92 28.02
CA PHE A 108 8.55 -24.13 29.01
C PHE A 108 7.40 -24.95 29.64
N GLY A 109 7.71 -25.88 30.56
CA GLY A 109 6.79 -26.46 31.56
C GLY A 109 5.54 -27.27 31.08
N CYS A 110 4.89 -27.96 32.03
CA CYS A 110 3.66 -28.74 31.84
C CYS A 110 2.44 -27.95 32.36
N ARG A 111 1.33 -27.83 31.60
CA ARG A 111 0.10 -27.12 32.06
C ARG A 111 -1.13 -28.05 32.08
N ARG A 112 -1.98 -27.91 33.09
CA ARG A 112 -3.25 -28.68 33.26
C ARG A 112 -4.30 -28.17 32.27
N GLN A 113 -4.89 -29.07 31.48
CA GLN A 113 -5.90 -28.71 30.49
C GLN A 113 -7.25 -28.45 31.15
N ILE A 114 -7.72 -27.20 31.12
CA ILE A 114 -9.04 -26.78 31.60
C ILE A 114 -9.98 -26.51 30.41
N CYS A 115 -11.32 -26.62 30.56
CA CYS A 115 -12.27 -26.32 29.46
C CYS A 115 -11.96 -24.92 28.84
N GLU A 116 -11.43 -23.97 29.63
CA GLU A 116 -11.07 -22.61 29.20
C GLU A 116 -9.98 -22.58 28.11
N ASP A 117 -9.00 -23.48 28.14
CA ASP A 117 -7.92 -23.53 27.14
C ASP A 117 -8.43 -23.94 25.75
N VAL A 118 -9.64 -24.51 25.68
CA VAL A 118 -10.32 -24.93 24.45
C VAL A 118 -11.48 -24.02 24.07
N GLY A 119 -11.63 -22.87 24.75
CA GLY A 119 -12.75 -21.95 24.57
C GLY A 119 -14.10 -22.53 25.04
N ARG A 120 -14.09 -23.47 25.99
CA ARG A 120 -15.27 -24.15 26.51
C ARG A 120 -15.53 -23.77 27.97
N LEU A 121 -16.79 -23.80 28.37
CA LEU A 121 -17.26 -23.38 29.68
C LEU A 121 -17.51 -24.59 30.60
N GLY A 122 -17.08 -24.48 31.85
CA GLY A 122 -17.52 -25.37 32.93
C GLY A 122 -18.91 -24.98 33.47
N ALA A 123 -19.44 -25.75 34.42
CA ALA A 123 -20.82 -25.58 34.92
C ALA A 123 -21.13 -24.18 35.48
N ALA A 124 -20.19 -23.54 36.19
CA ALA A 124 -20.38 -22.19 36.72
C ALA A 124 -20.38 -21.10 35.61
N ALA A 125 -19.74 -21.38 34.48
CA ALA A 125 -19.72 -20.50 33.33
C ALA A 125 -20.94 -20.72 32.42
N LYS A 126 -21.52 -21.93 32.39
CA LYS A 126 -22.83 -22.21 31.79
C LYS A 126 -23.92 -21.28 32.36
N THR A 127 -24.04 -21.21 33.69
CA THR A 127 -25.03 -20.33 34.34
C THR A 127 -24.84 -18.86 33.99
N ARG A 128 -23.59 -18.42 33.81
CA ARG A 128 -23.28 -17.05 33.35
C ARG A 128 -23.63 -16.82 31.88
N CYS A 129 -23.38 -17.81 31.01
CA CYS A 129 -23.77 -17.76 29.61
C CYS A 129 -25.30 -17.66 29.47
N ASP A 130 -26.05 -18.54 30.17
CA ASP A 130 -27.52 -18.55 30.14
C ASP A 130 -28.15 -17.28 30.75
N ALA A 131 -27.40 -16.55 31.58
CA ALA A 131 -27.83 -15.26 32.11
C ALA A 131 -27.69 -14.12 31.08
N GLN A 132 -26.88 -14.29 30.03
CA GLN A 132 -26.74 -13.28 28.98
C GLN A 132 -27.90 -13.40 27.96
N PRO A 133 -28.52 -12.28 27.56
CA PRO A 133 -29.73 -12.31 26.71
C PRO A 133 -29.48 -12.81 25.29
N ASP A 134 -28.26 -12.66 24.79
CA ASP A 134 -27.91 -12.92 23.40
C ASP A 134 -27.12 -14.24 23.24
N TYR A 135 -27.06 -15.07 24.29
CA TYR A 135 -26.28 -16.30 24.28
C TYR A 135 -27.07 -17.47 24.83
N GLU A 136 -26.83 -18.65 24.27
CA GLU A 136 -27.35 -19.92 24.76
C GLU A 136 -26.20 -20.88 25.04
N SER A 137 -26.26 -21.60 26.16
CA SER A 137 -25.32 -22.69 26.39
C SER A 137 -25.71 -23.93 25.60
N LYS A 138 -24.80 -24.42 24.74
CA LYS A 138 -24.94 -25.70 24.07
C LYS A 138 -24.01 -26.75 24.66
N PRO A 139 -24.44 -28.02 24.74
CA PRO A 139 -23.53 -29.10 25.10
C PRO A 139 -22.36 -29.16 24.11
N ALA A 140 -21.14 -29.13 24.62
CA ALA A 140 -19.94 -29.37 23.81
C ALA A 140 -19.43 -30.80 24.05
N ALA A 141 -18.49 -31.25 23.23
CA ALA A 141 -17.86 -32.54 23.47
C ALA A 141 -17.22 -32.57 24.88
N PRO A 142 -17.43 -33.64 25.67
CA PRO A 142 -16.85 -33.76 26.99
C PRO A 142 -15.32 -33.85 26.90
N LEU A 143 -14.63 -33.54 28.01
CA LEU A 143 -13.20 -33.76 28.13
C LEU A 143 -12.87 -35.28 28.10
N PRO A 144 -11.60 -35.67 27.87
CA PRO A 144 -11.21 -37.08 27.85
C PRO A 144 -11.52 -37.84 29.15
N ASP A 145 -11.67 -37.14 30.26
CA ASP A 145 -12.06 -37.69 31.56
C ASP A 145 -13.59 -37.84 31.75
N GLY A 146 -14.38 -37.49 30.73
CA GLY A 146 -15.84 -37.55 30.76
C GLY A 146 -16.52 -36.30 31.33
N THR A 147 -15.76 -35.27 31.73
CA THR A 147 -16.35 -34.04 32.27
C THR A 147 -17.15 -33.31 31.17
N PRO A 148 -18.44 -33.01 31.38
CA PRO A 148 -19.22 -32.25 30.41
C PRO A 148 -18.72 -30.80 30.34
N CYS A 149 -18.46 -30.31 29.12
CA CYS A 149 -18.25 -28.89 28.87
C CYS A 149 -19.42 -28.33 28.04
N TRP A 150 -19.60 -27.01 28.08
CA TRP A 150 -20.58 -26.29 27.27
C TRP A 150 -19.89 -25.24 26.37
N SER A 151 -20.47 -24.93 25.22
CA SER A 151 -20.12 -23.74 24.43
C SER A 151 -21.15 -22.65 24.70
N CYS A 152 -20.69 -21.40 24.78
CA CYS A 152 -21.59 -20.24 24.79
C CYS A 152 -21.70 -19.73 23.37
N GLU A 153 -22.82 -20.02 22.73
CA GLU A 153 -23.05 -19.59 21.36
C GLU A 153 -23.96 -18.37 21.37
N LYS A 154 -23.59 -17.36 20.58
CA LYS A 154 -24.47 -16.22 20.37
C LYS A 154 -25.73 -16.74 19.69
N ILE A 155 -26.89 -16.46 20.28
CA ILE A 155 -28.18 -16.72 19.65
C ILE A 155 -28.20 -15.89 18.37
N VAL A 156 -28.04 -16.54 17.23
CA VAL A 156 -28.22 -15.89 15.93
C VAL A 156 -29.71 -15.60 15.83
N ASP A 157 -30.06 -14.35 16.05
CA ASP A 157 -31.43 -13.89 16.00
C ASP A 157 -31.89 -13.84 14.55
N GLU A 158 -32.30 -14.99 14.03
CA GLU A 158 -32.79 -15.15 12.65
C GLU A 158 -33.97 -14.20 12.35
N CYS A 159 -34.64 -13.68 13.38
CA CYS A 159 -35.65 -12.65 13.26
C CYS A 159 -35.07 -11.34 12.70
N GLN A 160 -33.82 -10.99 12.99
CA GLN A 160 -33.20 -9.76 12.45
C GLN A 160 -32.92 -9.84 10.95
N ASP A 161 -32.69 -11.03 10.40
CA ASP A 161 -32.50 -11.21 8.96
C ASP A 161 -33.78 -10.85 8.18
N GLN A 162 -34.94 -11.14 8.78
CA GLN A 162 -36.24 -10.91 8.17
C GLN A 162 -36.87 -9.57 8.57
N TRP A 163 -36.63 -9.13 9.81
CA TRP A 163 -37.17 -7.93 10.45
C TRP A 163 -36.11 -7.30 11.38
N PRO A 164 -35.23 -6.41 10.87
CA PRO A 164 -34.33 -5.61 11.68
C PRO A 164 -35.00 -4.93 12.88
N GLY A 165 -34.37 -5.04 14.06
CA GLY A 165 -34.92 -4.56 15.32
C GLY A 165 -36.00 -5.45 15.94
N SER A 166 -36.29 -6.60 15.33
CA SER A 166 -37.06 -7.67 15.95
C SER A 166 -36.15 -8.69 16.62
N THR A 167 -36.73 -9.44 17.56
CA THR A 167 -36.05 -10.50 18.30
C THR A 167 -37.07 -11.52 18.80
N VAL A 168 -36.60 -12.65 19.31
CA VAL A 168 -37.43 -13.58 20.07
C VAL A 168 -38.10 -12.89 21.27
N LYS A 169 -39.29 -13.38 21.65
CA LYS A 169 -40.18 -12.77 22.67
C LYS A 169 -39.47 -12.34 23.95
N SER A 170 -38.69 -13.25 24.54
CA SER A 170 -38.01 -13.04 25.83
C SER A 170 -37.01 -11.89 25.81
N THR A 171 -36.35 -11.66 24.67
CA THR A 171 -35.41 -10.56 24.49
C THR A 171 -36.16 -9.26 24.22
N CYS A 172 -37.24 -9.30 23.44
CA CYS A 172 -38.09 -8.14 23.19
C CYS A 172 -38.76 -7.63 24.48
N GLU A 173 -39.30 -8.51 25.31
CA GLU A 173 -39.89 -8.14 26.62
C GLU A 173 -38.84 -7.52 27.56
N ARG A 174 -37.59 -7.98 27.51
CA ARG A 174 -36.49 -7.39 28.29
C ARG A 174 -36.00 -6.06 27.74
N GLN A 175 -36.01 -5.86 26.42
CA GLN A 175 -35.59 -4.62 25.78
C GLN A 175 -36.69 -3.54 25.83
N CYS A 176 -37.96 -3.94 25.87
CA CYS A 176 -39.11 -3.06 26.05
C CYS A 176 -39.35 -2.69 27.52
N THR A 177 -38.38 -2.03 28.16
CA THR A 177 -38.56 -1.55 29.56
C THR A 177 -39.36 -0.25 29.66
N ASP A 178 -39.53 0.46 28.55
CA ASP A 178 -40.30 1.70 28.49
C ASP A 178 -41.81 1.41 28.52
N ASN A 179 -42.51 1.94 29.52
CA ASN A 179 -43.96 1.81 29.69
C ASN A 179 -44.78 2.38 28.52
N THR A 180 -44.16 3.19 27.67
CA THR A 180 -44.75 3.72 26.43
C THR A 180 -44.64 2.76 25.25
N LYS A 181 -43.94 1.63 25.41
CA LYS A 181 -43.74 0.62 24.37
C LYS A 181 -44.30 -0.73 24.83
N ILE A 182 -44.62 -1.58 23.86
CA ILE A 182 -45.06 -2.95 24.08
C ILE A 182 -44.27 -3.87 23.16
N CYS A 183 -44.00 -5.08 23.64
CA CYS A 183 -43.44 -6.14 22.82
C CYS A 183 -44.56 -6.77 21.99
N ALA A 184 -44.61 -6.46 20.69
CA ALA A 184 -45.65 -6.96 19.79
C ALA A 184 -45.08 -7.97 18.80
N LYS A 185 -45.86 -9.03 18.53
CA LYS A 185 -45.52 -10.04 17.53
C LYS A 185 -45.58 -9.42 16.13
N LEU A 186 -44.48 -9.49 15.39
CA LEU A 186 -44.40 -9.05 14.00
C LEU A 186 -44.78 -10.16 13.02
N GLY A 187 -44.47 -11.42 13.34
CA GLY A 187 -44.69 -12.55 12.45
C GLY A 187 -43.95 -13.81 12.90
N ALA A 188 -43.84 -14.80 12.02
CA ALA A 188 -43.04 -15.99 12.23
C ALA A 188 -42.03 -16.18 11.09
N TYR A 189 -40.77 -16.49 11.42
CA TYR A 189 -39.70 -16.79 10.46
C TYR A 189 -39.03 -18.10 10.84
N LYS A 190 -38.92 -19.03 9.87
CA LYS A 190 -38.39 -20.40 10.09
C LYS A 190 -39.04 -21.13 11.28
N GLY A 191 -40.34 -20.91 11.50
CA GLY A 191 -41.08 -21.54 12.59
C GLY A 191 -40.90 -20.90 13.97
N LYS A 192 -40.15 -19.78 14.08
CA LYS A 192 -40.01 -18.99 15.31
C LYS A 192 -40.79 -17.69 15.21
N ASP A 193 -41.48 -17.31 16.28
CA ASP A 193 -42.19 -16.04 16.37
C ASP A 193 -41.22 -14.89 16.66
N CYS A 194 -41.31 -13.83 15.87
CA CYS A 194 -40.47 -12.64 15.96
C CYS A 194 -41.27 -11.46 16.50
N PHE A 195 -40.68 -10.69 17.40
CA PHE A 195 -41.32 -9.61 18.16
C PHE A 195 -40.49 -8.33 18.09
N ALA A 196 -41.12 -7.16 18.12
CA ALA A 196 -40.42 -5.89 18.20
C ALA A 196 -41.08 -4.94 19.19
N CYS A 197 -40.29 -3.96 19.63
CA CYS A 197 -40.73 -2.95 20.57
C CYS A 197 -41.46 -1.81 19.83
N ILE A 198 -42.79 -1.77 19.94
CA ILE A 198 -43.62 -0.75 19.28
C ILE A 198 -44.30 0.17 20.29
N PRO A 199 -44.60 1.43 19.96
CA PRO A 199 -45.31 2.34 20.87
C PRO A 199 -46.69 1.80 21.25
N LYS A 200 -47.01 1.79 22.54
CA LYS A 200 -48.29 1.38 23.12
C LYS A 200 -49.48 2.16 22.55
N ASN A 201 -49.24 3.41 22.15
CA ASN A 201 -50.25 4.31 21.60
C ASN A 201 -50.59 3.98 20.14
N ASN A 202 -49.79 3.14 19.49
CA ASN A 202 -50.05 2.66 18.14
C ASN A 202 -49.69 1.17 18.04
N PRO A 203 -50.51 0.27 18.63
CA PRO A 203 -50.24 -1.16 18.68
C PRO A 203 -50.40 -1.84 17.31
N LYS A 204 -50.86 -1.11 16.28
CA LYS A 204 -50.95 -1.62 14.92
C LYS A 204 -49.62 -1.35 14.21
N PRO A 205 -49.09 -2.33 13.48
CA PRO A 205 -47.99 -2.06 12.56
C PRO A 205 -48.40 -0.92 11.63
N PRO A 206 -47.48 0.00 11.30
CA PRO A 206 -47.76 1.14 10.44
C PRO A 206 -48.39 0.69 9.13
N LYS A 207 -49.41 1.43 8.69
CA LYS A 207 -50.28 1.02 7.57
C LYS A 207 -49.53 0.97 6.26
N THR A 208 -48.61 1.91 6.04
CA THR A 208 -47.86 2.02 4.79
C THR A 208 -46.37 2.26 5.05
N CYS A 209 -45.54 1.95 4.05
CA CYS A 209 -44.13 2.31 4.09
C CYS A 209 -43.91 3.83 4.22
N GLY A 210 -44.82 4.65 3.69
CA GLY A 210 -44.75 6.09 3.82
C GLY A 210 -44.87 6.57 5.27
N ASP A 211 -45.73 5.91 6.07
CA ASP A 211 -45.88 6.23 7.50
C ASP A 211 -44.59 5.94 8.31
N LEU A 212 -43.72 5.09 7.77
CA LEU A 212 -42.41 4.75 8.32
C LEU A 212 -41.27 5.66 7.80
N GLY A 213 -41.58 6.66 6.97
CA GLY A 213 -40.55 7.44 6.27
C GLY A 213 -39.75 6.60 5.26
N ALA A 214 -40.30 5.47 4.84
CA ALA A 214 -39.73 4.55 3.88
C ALA A 214 -40.56 4.56 2.57
N ILE A 215 -40.03 3.90 1.54
CA ILE A 215 -40.65 3.81 0.23
C ILE A 215 -40.95 2.35 -0.11
N THR A 216 -41.90 2.14 -1.02
CA THR A 216 -42.17 0.80 -1.57
C THR A 216 -41.13 0.43 -2.63
N HIS A 217 -41.01 -0.86 -2.96
CA HIS A 217 -40.10 -1.31 -4.02
C HIS A 217 -40.34 -0.61 -5.36
N ALA A 218 -41.62 -0.37 -5.71
CA ALA A 218 -41.98 0.33 -6.95
C ALA A 218 -41.47 1.79 -6.98
N GLN A 219 -41.29 2.40 -5.81
CA GLN A 219 -40.77 3.76 -5.67
C GLN A 219 -39.24 3.81 -5.63
N CYS A 220 -38.54 2.66 -5.57
CA CYS A 220 -37.07 2.63 -5.63
C CYS A 220 -36.51 3.26 -6.90
N GLY A 221 -37.27 3.23 -8.01
CA GLY A 221 -36.87 3.90 -9.25
C GLY A 221 -36.64 5.40 -9.08
N ALA A 222 -37.28 6.03 -8.09
CA ALA A 222 -37.11 7.45 -7.77
C ALA A 222 -35.86 7.76 -6.91
N CYS A 223 -35.14 6.75 -6.42
CA CYS A 223 -33.84 6.92 -5.76
C CYS A 223 -32.71 7.30 -6.75
N SER A 224 -33.02 7.89 -7.90
CA SER A 224 -32.10 8.09 -9.01
C SER A 224 -31.72 9.56 -9.19
N ASP A 225 -30.91 10.11 -8.27
CA ASP A 225 -29.80 11.02 -8.60
C ASP A 225 -29.07 11.50 -7.32
N PRO A 226 -27.71 11.50 -7.27
CA PRO A 226 -26.79 10.97 -8.27
C PRO A 226 -26.42 9.49 -8.09
N THR A 227 -26.85 8.81 -7.02
CA THR A 227 -26.80 7.33 -6.85
C THR A 227 -27.22 6.88 -5.44
N PRO A 228 -28.42 7.14 -4.92
CA PRO A 228 -28.87 6.38 -3.77
C PRO A 228 -29.15 4.90 -4.10
N LEU A 229 -28.61 3.96 -3.33
CA LEU A 229 -29.01 2.55 -3.36
C LEU A 229 -30.34 2.39 -2.62
N CYS A 230 -31.32 1.74 -3.25
CA CYS A 230 -32.55 1.36 -2.58
C CYS A 230 -32.30 0.10 -1.74
N GLN A 231 -32.17 0.25 -0.42
CA GLN A 231 -31.94 -0.88 0.49
C GLN A 231 -33.20 -1.16 1.32
N PRO A 232 -33.46 -2.41 1.71
CA PRO A 232 -34.55 -2.73 2.65
C PRO A 232 -34.36 -1.94 3.95
N ALA A 233 -35.38 -1.20 4.37
CA ALA A 233 -35.36 -0.42 5.60
C ALA A 233 -35.52 -1.30 6.86
N GLY A 234 -35.83 -2.59 6.68
CA GLY A 234 -36.00 -3.56 7.76
C GLY A 234 -37.41 -3.67 8.33
N PHE A 235 -38.37 -2.96 7.77
CA PHE A 235 -39.76 -2.97 8.22
C PHE A 235 -40.70 -3.39 7.09
N ARG A 236 -41.87 -3.91 7.46
CA ARG A 236 -42.95 -4.23 6.53
C ARG A 236 -44.18 -3.39 6.86
N ASP A 237 -44.97 -3.07 5.85
CA ASP A 237 -46.28 -2.43 6.04
C ASP A 237 -47.33 -3.43 6.57
N GLU A 238 -48.54 -2.96 6.85
CA GLU A 238 -49.64 -3.80 7.36
C GLU A 238 -50.04 -4.95 6.42
N THR A 239 -49.71 -4.82 5.13
CA THR A 239 -49.95 -5.86 4.12
C THR A 239 -48.79 -6.87 4.01
N GLY A 240 -47.75 -6.70 4.82
CA GLY A 240 -46.57 -7.55 4.82
C GLY A 240 -45.59 -7.22 3.69
N ARG A 241 -45.67 -6.08 3.01
CA ARG A 241 -44.70 -5.67 1.97
C ARG A 241 -43.48 -5.03 2.61
N VAL A 242 -42.29 -5.39 2.14
CA VAL A 242 -41.02 -4.81 2.60
C VAL A 242 -40.92 -3.35 2.19
N CYS A 243 -40.55 -2.51 3.14
CA CYS A 243 -40.26 -1.12 2.93
C CYS A 243 -38.76 -0.92 2.66
N PHE A 244 -38.43 0.06 1.83
CA PHE A 244 -37.08 0.37 1.37
C PHE A 244 -36.73 1.82 1.73
N GLN A 245 -35.45 2.13 1.78
CA GLN A 245 -34.95 3.48 1.99
C GLN A 245 -33.86 3.77 0.95
N CYS A 246 -33.87 5.00 0.41
CA CYS A 246 -32.77 5.49 -0.41
C CYS A 246 -31.57 5.79 0.51
N GLN A 247 -30.54 4.97 0.45
CA GLN A 247 -29.26 5.20 1.13
C GLN A 247 -28.27 5.79 0.13
N PRO A 248 -27.43 6.78 0.48
CA PRO A 248 -26.37 7.23 -0.42
C PRO A 248 -25.51 6.02 -0.82
N LYS A 249 -25.24 5.81 -2.12
CA LYS A 249 -24.28 4.80 -2.53
C LYS A 249 -22.95 5.14 -1.87
N PRO A 250 -22.35 4.20 -1.13
CA PRO A 250 -21.10 4.50 -0.48
C PRO A 250 -20.05 4.76 -1.56
N LYS A 251 -19.37 5.90 -1.43
CA LYS A 251 -18.37 6.38 -2.40
C LYS A 251 -17.30 5.31 -2.61
N ALA A 252 -16.97 5.02 -3.86
CA ALA A 252 -15.85 4.17 -4.23
C ALA A 252 -14.53 4.95 -4.12
N CYS A 253 -13.39 4.25 -4.22
CA CYS A 253 -12.08 4.91 -4.19
C CYS A 253 -11.92 6.02 -5.25
N GLN A 254 -12.52 5.83 -6.44
CA GLN A 254 -12.48 6.82 -7.52
C GLN A 254 -13.21 8.12 -7.14
N ASP A 255 -14.32 8.02 -6.39
CA ASP A 255 -15.13 9.16 -5.96
C ASP A 255 -14.41 10.05 -4.93
N ILE A 256 -13.34 9.56 -4.32
CA ILE A 256 -12.47 10.30 -3.40
C ILE A 256 -11.10 10.63 -4.00
N GLY A 257 -10.96 10.52 -5.33
CA GLY A 257 -9.71 10.83 -6.03
C GLY A 257 -8.58 9.82 -5.77
N LYS A 258 -8.91 8.59 -5.39
CA LYS A 258 -7.98 7.49 -5.16
C LYS A 258 -8.26 6.36 -6.16
N THR A 259 -7.40 5.34 -6.15
CA THR A 259 -7.53 4.19 -7.04
C THR A 259 -7.81 2.91 -6.25
N ASN A 260 -8.48 1.95 -6.86
CA ASN A 260 -8.59 0.61 -6.27
C ASN A 260 -7.31 -0.20 -6.54
N ARG A 261 -7.22 -1.38 -5.90
CA ARG A 261 -6.03 -2.25 -6.03
C ARG A 261 -5.73 -2.65 -7.47
N SER A 262 -6.75 -2.90 -8.29
CA SER A 262 -6.55 -3.35 -9.67
C SER A 262 -5.93 -2.25 -10.52
N ILE A 263 -6.42 -1.01 -10.41
CA ILE A 263 -5.87 0.14 -11.13
C ILE A 263 -4.45 0.44 -10.63
N CYS A 264 -4.24 0.38 -9.32
CA CYS A 264 -2.94 0.64 -8.72
C CYS A 264 -1.88 -0.44 -9.05
N ASN A 265 -2.29 -1.67 -9.38
CA ASN A 265 -1.36 -2.67 -9.89
C ASN A 265 -0.80 -2.31 -11.28
N ASN A 266 -1.55 -1.61 -12.12
CA ASN A 266 -1.06 -1.11 -13.41
C ASN A 266 0.03 -0.03 -13.20
N CYS A 267 -0.11 0.79 -12.16
CA CYS A 267 0.97 1.71 -11.76
C CYS A 267 2.28 0.97 -11.44
N ARG A 268 2.22 -0.24 -10.88
CA ARG A 268 3.41 -1.04 -10.58
C ARG A 268 4.08 -1.60 -11.84
N THR A 269 3.31 -1.92 -12.88
CA THR A 269 3.87 -2.34 -14.18
C THR A 269 4.55 -1.20 -14.92
N ASP A 270 4.03 0.01 -14.77
CA ASP A 270 4.68 1.20 -15.31
C ASP A 270 5.92 1.54 -14.49
N GLY A 271 5.96 1.12 -13.22
CA GLY A 271 7.12 1.18 -12.32
C GLY A 271 6.95 2.18 -11.18
N GLY A 272 5.75 2.76 -11.02
CA GLY A 272 5.36 3.47 -9.80
C GLY A 272 5.23 2.55 -8.58
N LYS A 273 5.06 3.15 -7.40
CA LYS A 273 4.76 2.43 -6.16
C LYS A 273 3.27 2.54 -5.85
N CYS A 274 2.65 1.40 -5.59
CA CYS A 274 1.27 1.35 -5.13
C CYS A 274 1.23 1.41 -3.60
N LEU A 275 0.80 2.54 -3.06
CA LEU A 275 0.73 2.76 -1.61
C LEU A 275 -0.72 2.73 -1.15
N LYS A 276 -0.98 2.07 -0.01
CA LYS A 276 -2.29 2.13 0.65
C LYS A 276 -2.53 3.57 1.09
N ASP A 277 -3.69 4.11 0.75
CA ASP A 277 -4.02 5.50 0.99
C ASP A 277 -5.50 5.65 1.38
N GLY A 278 -5.78 5.21 2.61
CA GLY A 278 -7.11 5.28 3.22
C GLY A 278 -8.09 4.21 2.74
N THR A 279 -9.29 4.27 3.29
CA THR A 279 -10.39 3.34 3.02
C THR A 279 -11.61 4.16 2.60
N ALA A 280 -12.25 3.78 1.51
CA ALA A 280 -13.47 4.41 1.05
C ALA A 280 -14.64 4.15 2.01
N PRO A 281 -15.70 4.99 2.03
CA PRO A 281 -16.87 4.79 2.89
C PRO A 281 -17.59 3.44 2.69
N ASN A 282 -17.37 2.77 1.56
CA ASN A 282 -17.87 1.42 1.28
C ASN A 282 -17.03 0.31 1.95
N GLY A 283 -15.97 0.65 2.69
CA GLY A 283 -15.02 -0.29 3.29
C GLY A 283 -13.91 -0.77 2.35
N GLU A 284 -13.88 -0.31 1.10
CA GLU A 284 -12.85 -0.69 0.13
C GLU A 284 -11.52 0.01 0.44
N GLN A 285 -10.43 -0.75 0.54
CA GLN A 285 -9.09 -0.18 0.69
C GLN A 285 -8.70 0.56 -0.59
N CYS A 286 -8.37 1.84 -0.45
CA CYS A 286 -7.93 2.69 -1.53
C CYS A 286 -6.41 2.82 -1.57
N TYR A 287 -5.91 3.20 -2.74
CA TYR A 287 -4.50 3.28 -3.04
C TYR A 287 -4.17 4.53 -3.87
N THR A 288 -2.95 5.01 -3.71
CA THR A 288 -2.36 6.06 -4.53
C THR A 288 -1.13 5.52 -5.26
N CYS A 289 -1.02 5.88 -6.54
CA CYS A 289 0.17 5.65 -7.33
C CYS A 289 1.16 6.79 -7.08
N GLU A 290 2.28 6.46 -6.46
CA GLU A 290 3.39 7.40 -6.35
C GLU A 290 4.35 7.14 -7.51
N ASP A 291 4.53 8.15 -8.37
CA ASP A 291 5.44 8.07 -9.50
C ASP A 291 6.87 7.93 -8.99
N ARG A 292 7.57 6.88 -9.47
CA ARG A 292 9.01 6.79 -9.25
C ARG A 292 9.70 7.84 -10.10
N LYS A 293 10.45 8.72 -9.45
CA LYS A 293 11.31 9.69 -10.12
C LYS A 293 12.55 8.97 -10.63
N CYS A 294 13.31 9.61 -11.53
CA CYS A 294 14.59 9.07 -12.00
C CYS A 294 15.54 8.66 -10.86
N PHE A 295 15.49 9.37 -9.72
CA PHE A 295 16.27 9.03 -8.52
C PHE A 295 15.94 7.66 -7.94
N ASP A 296 14.66 7.24 -7.96
CA ASP A 296 14.21 5.96 -7.40
C ASP A 296 14.71 4.75 -8.18
N ILE A 297 15.17 4.95 -9.41
CA ILE A 297 15.80 3.92 -10.25
C ILE A 297 17.32 4.09 -10.34
N GLY A 298 17.93 4.86 -9.43
CA GLY A 298 19.36 5.10 -9.38
C GLY A 298 19.89 5.97 -10.52
N LYS A 299 19.01 6.68 -11.23
CA LYS A 299 19.34 7.62 -12.31
C LYS A 299 19.14 9.06 -11.86
N LYS A 300 19.52 10.01 -12.70
CA LYS A 300 19.42 11.44 -12.44
C LYS A 300 18.43 12.08 -13.40
N ASP A 301 17.73 13.12 -12.95
CA ASP A 301 17.05 14.01 -13.90
C ASP A 301 18.07 14.87 -14.65
N ARG A 302 17.59 15.63 -15.65
CA ARG A 302 18.46 16.46 -16.49
C ARG A 302 19.21 17.53 -15.67
N SER A 303 18.58 18.13 -14.67
CA SER A 303 19.17 19.21 -13.89
C SER A 303 20.30 18.71 -13.00
N ILE A 304 20.11 17.55 -12.35
CA ILE A 304 21.12 16.92 -11.51
C ILE A 304 22.26 16.36 -12.38
N CYS A 305 21.93 15.82 -13.55
CA CYS A 305 22.93 15.26 -14.46
C CYS A 305 23.77 16.33 -15.18
N GLN A 306 23.27 17.57 -15.33
CA GLN A 306 24.11 18.68 -15.79
C GLN A 306 25.26 19.01 -14.83
N ALA A 307 25.18 18.57 -13.56
CA ALA A 307 26.26 18.69 -12.60
C ALA A 307 27.29 17.56 -12.67
N CYS A 308 27.20 16.63 -13.64
CA CYS A 308 28.33 15.73 -13.93
C CYS A 308 29.58 16.57 -14.20
N ARG A 309 30.77 16.08 -13.80
CA ARG A 309 32.02 16.82 -13.97
C ARG A 309 32.27 17.06 -15.46
N ALA A 310 32.22 18.32 -15.89
CA ALA A 310 32.34 18.71 -17.29
C ALA A 310 33.59 18.12 -17.99
N ASP A 311 34.64 17.84 -17.22
CA ASP A 311 35.95 17.44 -17.71
C ASP A 311 36.12 15.91 -17.83
N ARG A 312 35.20 15.10 -17.28
CA ARG A 312 35.33 13.62 -17.28
C ARG A 312 34.03 12.87 -17.51
N ASP A 313 32.95 13.38 -16.92
CA ASP A 313 31.65 12.73 -16.97
C ASP A 313 30.71 13.50 -17.89
N ARG A 314 30.15 12.83 -18.90
CA ARG A 314 29.07 13.40 -19.70
C ARG A 314 27.73 12.88 -19.23
N CYS A 315 26.75 13.78 -19.20
CA CYS A 315 25.38 13.43 -18.97
C CYS A 315 24.80 12.74 -20.21
N VAL A 316 24.52 11.44 -20.11
CA VAL A 316 23.94 10.64 -21.21
C VAL A 316 22.52 10.21 -20.85
N LEU A 317 21.64 10.19 -21.86
CA LEU A 317 20.28 9.65 -21.68
C LEU A 317 20.39 8.14 -21.44
N ASP A 318 19.83 7.69 -20.34
CA ASP A 318 19.96 6.31 -19.87
C ASP A 318 18.60 5.77 -19.42
N GLY A 319 17.65 5.84 -20.36
CA GLY A 319 16.29 5.34 -20.19
C GLY A 319 15.25 6.40 -19.83
N ARG A 320 14.09 5.93 -19.37
CA ARG A 320 12.97 6.74 -18.94
C ARG A 320 12.42 6.25 -17.61
N SER A 321 11.84 7.16 -16.83
CA SER A 321 11.08 6.82 -15.65
C SER A 321 9.78 6.10 -16.06
N PRO A 322 9.14 5.42 -15.10
CA PRO A 322 7.76 4.94 -15.19
C PRO A 322 6.73 5.95 -15.71
N SER A 323 6.87 7.20 -15.27
CA SER A 323 6.02 8.32 -15.72
C SER A 323 6.37 8.83 -17.12
N GLY A 324 7.35 8.21 -17.81
CA GLY A 324 7.79 8.58 -19.16
C GLY A 324 8.81 9.72 -19.22
N GLU A 325 9.27 10.22 -18.07
CA GLU A 325 10.30 11.26 -17.98
C GLU A 325 11.67 10.72 -18.42
N ARG A 326 12.51 11.56 -19.00
CA ARG A 326 13.85 11.14 -19.43
C ARG A 326 14.80 11.08 -18.23
N CYS A 327 15.44 9.93 -18.05
CA CYS A 327 16.41 9.72 -16.99
C CYS A 327 17.82 9.62 -17.57
N TYR A 328 18.80 10.12 -16.82
CA TYR A 328 20.16 10.28 -17.29
C TYR A 328 21.16 9.67 -16.30
N GLN A 329 22.35 9.34 -16.80
CA GLN A 329 23.46 8.88 -15.99
C GLN A 329 24.73 9.67 -16.36
N CYS A 330 25.59 9.92 -15.36
CA CYS A 330 26.95 10.37 -15.62
C CYS A 330 27.75 9.17 -16.13
N LYS A 331 28.18 9.22 -17.39
CA LYS A 331 29.09 8.23 -17.97
C LYS A 331 30.47 8.85 -18.04
N ASP A 332 31.45 8.18 -17.44
CA ASP A 332 32.87 8.52 -17.56
C ASP A 332 33.26 8.30 -19.03
N LEU A 333 33.65 9.38 -19.71
CA LEU A 333 34.11 9.30 -21.09
C LEU A 333 35.61 9.12 -21.10
N LYS A 334 36.08 8.07 -21.76
CA LYS A 334 37.51 7.84 -21.95
C LYS A 334 38.08 8.93 -22.84
N ASN A 335 39.12 9.59 -22.35
CA ASN A 335 39.90 10.55 -23.14
C ASN A 335 41.03 9.82 -23.90
N CYS A 336 41.81 10.58 -24.66
CA CYS A 336 42.93 10.02 -25.42
C CYS A 336 43.96 9.26 -24.56
N GLN A 337 44.23 9.70 -23.34
CA GLN A 337 45.19 9.04 -22.44
C GLN A 337 44.67 7.70 -21.93
N ASP A 338 43.36 7.60 -21.63
CA ASP A 338 42.71 6.35 -21.19
C ASP A 338 42.76 5.26 -22.28
N GLU A 339 42.89 5.67 -23.55
CA GLU A 339 43.07 4.79 -24.69
C GLU A 339 44.54 4.56 -25.08
N GLY A 340 45.50 5.04 -24.26
CA GLY A 340 46.93 4.90 -24.53
C GLY A 340 47.43 5.76 -25.71
N ARG A 341 46.74 6.86 -25.99
CA ARG A 341 47.01 7.84 -27.06
C ARG A 341 47.29 9.21 -26.43
N THR A 342 47.66 10.18 -27.25
CA THR A 342 47.98 11.53 -26.79
C THR A 342 47.17 12.59 -27.53
N ASN A 343 47.04 13.76 -26.95
CA ASN A 343 46.47 14.91 -27.66
C ASN A 343 47.49 15.50 -28.65
N ARG A 344 47.06 16.46 -29.47
CA ARG A 344 47.90 17.04 -30.52
C ARG A 344 49.19 17.66 -29.98
N ASP A 345 49.09 18.39 -28.87
CA ASP A 345 50.22 19.13 -28.30
C ASP A 345 51.29 18.19 -27.75
N VAL A 346 50.89 17.14 -27.03
CA VAL A 346 51.82 16.12 -26.53
C VAL A 346 52.41 15.32 -27.69
N CYS A 347 51.61 15.02 -28.71
CA CYS A 347 52.07 14.32 -29.89
C CYS A 347 53.04 15.16 -30.74
N ALA A 348 52.98 16.49 -30.71
CA ALA A 348 53.99 17.34 -31.37
C ALA A 348 55.42 17.14 -30.82
N THR A 349 55.56 16.55 -29.63
CA THR A 349 56.85 16.23 -29.00
C THR A 349 57.39 14.83 -29.29
N CYS A 350 56.86 14.12 -30.30
CA CYS A 350 57.42 12.83 -30.72
C CYS A 350 58.93 12.92 -31.02
N GLY A 351 59.67 11.82 -30.80
CA GLY A 351 61.11 11.77 -31.06
C GLY A 351 61.49 12.03 -32.52
N GLU A 352 62.76 12.35 -32.77
CA GLU A 352 63.25 12.72 -34.12
C GLU A 352 62.98 11.66 -35.20
N ASP A 353 62.89 10.38 -34.83
CA ASP A 353 62.59 9.25 -35.71
C ASP A 353 61.09 8.91 -35.79
N GLN A 354 60.21 9.74 -35.23
CA GLN A 354 58.78 9.54 -35.17
C GLN A 354 58.02 10.73 -35.76
N VAL A 355 56.79 10.48 -36.23
CA VAL A 355 55.82 11.49 -36.66
C VAL A 355 54.57 11.36 -35.83
N CYS A 356 53.98 12.51 -35.51
CA CYS A 356 52.65 12.55 -34.94
C CYS A 356 51.62 12.29 -36.05
N GLY A 357 50.79 11.26 -35.89
CA GLY A 357 49.68 11.00 -36.81
C GLY A 357 48.35 10.91 -36.06
N TYR A 358 47.28 11.38 -36.70
CA TYR A 358 45.92 11.15 -36.21
C TYR A 358 45.67 9.64 -36.08
N SER A 359 44.95 9.25 -35.03
CA SER A 359 44.79 7.85 -34.69
C SER A 359 43.31 7.46 -34.49
N THR A 360 42.54 8.22 -33.71
CA THR A 360 41.07 8.02 -33.52
C THR A 360 40.47 9.28 -32.90
N THR A 361 39.15 9.32 -32.75
CA THR A 361 38.45 10.24 -31.86
C THR A 361 38.04 9.50 -30.59
N ALA A 362 38.30 10.07 -29.41
CA ALA A 362 37.88 9.53 -28.11
C ALA A 362 36.36 9.64 -27.89
N GLU A 363 35.82 8.95 -26.86
CA GLU A 363 34.38 8.97 -26.56
C GLU A 363 33.84 10.37 -26.21
N ASP A 364 34.71 11.27 -25.73
CA ASP A 364 34.41 12.68 -25.46
C ASP A 364 34.33 13.57 -26.71
N GLY A 365 34.84 13.09 -27.84
CA GLY A 365 34.94 13.81 -29.11
C GLY A 365 36.31 14.43 -29.38
N GLU A 366 37.30 14.26 -28.48
CA GLU A 366 38.66 14.75 -28.71
C GLU A 366 39.38 13.90 -29.77
N ARG A 367 40.09 14.56 -30.71
CA ARG A 367 40.94 13.85 -31.68
C ARG A 367 42.21 13.39 -30.98
N CYS A 368 42.46 12.08 -31.02
CA CYS A 368 43.61 11.43 -30.43
C CYS A 368 44.67 11.08 -31.48
N TYR A 369 45.92 11.26 -31.09
CA TYR A 369 47.08 11.11 -31.94
C TYR A 369 48.05 10.07 -31.35
N GLN A 370 48.93 9.55 -32.21
CA GLN A 370 49.94 8.58 -31.81
C GLN A 370 51.25 8.84 -32.56
N CYS A 371 52.37 8.78 -31.83
CA CYS A 371 53.69 8.79 -32.43
C CYS A 371 53.92 7.48 -33.19
N LYS A 372 54.08 7.56 -34.50
CA LYS A 372 54.43 6.43 -35.36
C LYS A 372 55.84 6.62 -35.90
N LYS A 373 56.60 5.54 -36.05
CA LYS A 373 57.97 5.60 -36.55
C LYS A 373 57.97 6.13 -38.00
N LYS A 374 58.83 7.10 -38.30
CA LYS A 374 59.03 7.59 -39.67
C LYS A 374 59.39 6.41 -40.57
N PRO A 375 58.67 6.17 -41.68
CA PRO A 375 59.14 5.21 -42.66
C PRO A 375 60.53 5.66 -43.12
N LYS A 376 61.49 4.73 -43.18
CA LYS A 376 62.81 5.02 -43.75
C LYS A 376 62.57 5.57 -45.16
N LYS A 377 63.12 6.74 -45.49
CA LYS A 377 62.91 7.43 -46.79
C LYS A 377 63.05 6.45 -47.96
N THR A 378 61.93 5.94 -48.45
CA THR A 378 61.87 5.09 -49.64
C THR A 378 61.35 5.93 -50.78
N GLY A 379 62.22 6.25 -51.74
CA GLY A 379 61.92 6.65 -53.13
C GLY A 379 61.09 7.92 -53.38
N CYS A 380 59.93 8.10 -52.76
CA CYS A 380 58.89 9.05 -53.19
C CYS A 380 59.32 10.52 -53.11
N GLN A 381 60.10 10.90 -52.09
CA GLN A 381 60.64 12.26 -51.97
C GLN A 381 61.68 12.59 -53.06
N ALA A 382 62.38 11.59 -53.61
CA ALA A 382 63.34 11.82 -54.70
C ALA A 382 62.63 12.18 -56.02
N GLU A 383 61.35 11.86 -56.14
CA GLU A 383 60.52 12.19 -57.32
C GLU A 383 59.65 13.44 -57.12
N GLY A 384 59.84 14.19 -56.02
CA GLY A 384 59.01 15.37 -55.70
C GLY A 384 57.55 15.03 -55.36
N LYS A 385 57.27 13.77 -55.00
CA LYS A 385 55.93 13.31 -54.60
C LYS A 385 55.83 13.21 -53.08
N LEU A 386 54.65 13.53 -52.55
CA LEU A 386 54.30 13.28 -51.16
C LEU A 386 54.11 11.76 -50.98
N SER A 387 54.62 11.21 -49.88
CA SER A 387 54.26 9.85 -49.49
C SER A 387 52.81 9.81 -49.00
N ASP A 388 52.17 8.64 -48.97
CA ASP A 388 50.83 8.46 -48.38
C ASP A 388 50.74 9.01 -46.94
N TRP A 389 51.88 9.12 -46.23
CA TRP A 389 51.98 9.71 -44.90
C TRP A 389 52.05 11.24 -44.90
N ASP A 390 52.75 11.85 -45.86
CA ASP A 390 52.79 13.31 -45.99
C ASP A 390 51.43 13.85 -46.49
N CYS A 391 50.67 12.98 -47.16
CA CYS A 391 49.30 13.15 -47.62
C CYS A 391 48.31 13.40 -46.47
N GLU A 392 48.43 12.66 -45.35
CA GLU A 392 47.57 12.82 -44.16
C GLU A 392 47.75 14.20 -43.51
N SER A 393 48.92 14.84 -43.66
CA SER A 393 49.16 16.19 -43.12
C SER A 393 48.41 17.26 -43.90
N CYS A 394 47.96 16.98 -45.13
CA CYS A 394 47.12 17.88 -45.92
C CYS A 394 45.64 17.85 -45.48
N GLU A 395 45.17 16.78 -44.83
CA GLU A 395 43.75 16.65 -44.42
C GLU A 395 43.37 17.58 -43.26
N ASP A 396 44.35 18.17 -42.56
CA ASP A 396 44.11 19.16 -41.51
C ASP A 396 43.82 20.57 -42.07
N ASP A 397 44.03 20.81 -43.37
CA ASP A 397 43.63 22.03 -44.07
C ASP A 397 42.39 21.73 -44.94
N PRO A 398 41.21 22.34 -44.66
CA PRO A 398 39.98 22.05 -45.39
C PRO A 398 40.06 22.40 -46.89
N ASP A 399 41.02 23.23 -47.30
CA ASP A 399 41.21 23.66 -48.68
C ASP A 399 42.25 22.81 -49.44
N SER A 400 42.88 21.83 -48.78
CA SER A 400 43.89 20.98 -49.39
C SER A 400 43.45 19.52 -49.43
N LYS A 401 43.60 18.88 -50.61
CA LYS A 401 43.33 17.45 -50.79
C LYS A 401 44.56 16.79 -51.36
N CYS A 402 45.00 15.73 -50.72
CA CYS A 402 46.08 14.95 -51.27
C CYS A 402 45.56 13.97 -52.33
N VAL A 403 46.13 14.04 -53.53
CA VAL A 403 45.74 13.24 -54.69
C VAL A 403 46.85 12.26 -55.06
N LYS A 404 46.49 11.02 -55.40
CA LYS A 404 47.46 10.01 -55.83
C LYS A 404 48.18 10.47 -57.09
N ALA A 405 49.51 10.55 -57.02
CA ALA A 405 50.33 10.93 -58.16
C ALA A 405 50.11 9.98 -59.35
N GLY A 406 49.65 10.53 -60.48
CA GLY A 406 49.33 9.77 -61.71
C GLY A 406 47.84 9.50 -61.95
N ALA A 407 46.95 9.87 -61.02
CA ALA A 407 45.53 10.00 -61.33
C ALA A 407 45.32 11.30 -62.12
N ALA A 408 44.98 11.20 -63.41
CA ALA A 408 44.51 12.35 -64.16
C ALA A 408 43.22 12.87 -63.50
N GLU A 409 43.16 14.16 -63.17
CA GLU A 409 41.92 14.84 -62.79
C GLU A 409 40.95 14.78 -63.98
N ASN A 410 40.10 13.76 -64.01
CA ASN A 410 38.94 13.70 -64.88
C ASN A 410 37.78 13.18 -64.03
N GLY A 411 36.93 14.11 -63.57
CA GLY A 411 35.64 13.82 -62.92
C GLY A 411 35.49 14.49 -61.57
#